data_AF-A0A534C4W8-F1
#
_entry.id   AF-A0A534C4W8-F1
#
_cell.length_a   1.000
_cell.length_b   1.000
_cell.length_c   1.000
_cell.angle_alpha   90.00
_cell.angle_beta   90.00
_cell.angle_gamma   90.00
#
_symmetry.space_group_name_H-M   'P 1'
#
loop_
_entity.id
_entity.type
_entity.pdbx_description
1 polymer ?
#
loop_
_entity_poly.entity_id
_entity_poly.type
_entity_poly.pdbx_seq_one_letter_code
_entity_poly.pdbx_strand_id
1 'polypeptide(L)'
;MLKADSRSRDPWSRQIGELVSPTSLPFANDTAPHRTAGDLSNDYRARRALEEEERAQRRRIDLEEQRSSLNPPKVRIRAWEKVHGLRLPADSTHPILEVIAGDTRLTLAEVQEEQQARAAEATSRRQQQPNGPTTAAK
;
A
#
# COMPACT_ATOMS: atom_id res chain seq x y z
N MET A 1 64.69 -43.46 -2.07
CA MET A 1 64.59 -44.89 -2.46
C MET A 1 64.42 -45.68 -1.18
N LEU A 2 63.35 -46.43 -0.88
CA LEU A 2 62.25 -47.03 -1.64
C LEU A 2 60.99 -47.19 -0.74
N LYS A 3 59.82 -46.97 -1.36
CA LYS A 3 58.50 -47.65 -1.28
C LYS A 3 58.01 -48.42 -0.04
N ALA A 4 56.67 -48.31 0.11
CA ALA A 4 55.70 -49.20 0.79
C ALA A 4 55.57 -48.98 2.32
N ASP A 5 54.45 -49.19 3.03
CA ASP A 5 53.14 -49.79 2.76
C ASP A 5 52.17 -49.36 3.90
N SER A 6 50.86 -49.46 3.63
CA SER A 6 49.70 -49.69 4.51
C SER A 6 49.84 -49.75 6.05
N ARG A 7 48.96 -49.02 6.76
CA ARG A 7 48.10 -49.48 7.90
C ARG A 7 47.42 -48.29 8.59
N SER A 8 46.13 -48.09 8.40
CA SER A 8 45.05 -48.58 9.29
C SER A 8 45.16 -48.08 10.73
N ARG A 9 44.32 -47.09 11.07
CA ARG A 9 43.75 -46.90 12.42
C ARG A 9 42.59 -45.89 12.37
N ASP A 10 41.45 -46.34 11.87
CA ASP A 10 40.15 -45.74 12.16
C ASP A 10 39.49 -46.56 13.29
N PRO A 11 39.45 -46.06 14.54
CA PRO A 11 38.87 -46.79 15.66
C PRO A 11 37.40 -46.40 15.90
N TRP A 12 36.56 -46.39 14.86
CA TRP A 12 35.12 -46.20 15.02
C TRP A 12 34.35 -47.14 14.09
N SER A 13 34.46 -48.42 14.41
CA SER A 13 33.54 -49.45 13.92
C SER A 13 33.27 -50.43 15.05
N ARG A 14 32.17 -50.20 15.77
CA ARG A 14 31.41 -51.27 16.42
C ARG A 14 29.92 -50.95 16.42
N GLN A 15 29.19 -51.94 15.92
CA GLN A 15 27.84 -52.34 16.34
C GLN A 15 26.64 -51.53 15.83
N ILE A 16 26.35 -51.69 14.54
CA ILE A 16 24.96 -51.73 14.06
C ILE A 16 24.39 -53.11 14.42
N GLY A 17 23.64 -53.17 15.51
CA GLY A 17 22.74 -54.27 15.83
C GLY A 17 21.46 -54.12 15.03
N GLU A 18 21.21 -55.11 14.19
CA GLU A 18 20.04 -55.30 13.36
C GLU A 18 18.73 -55.49 14.17
N LEU A 19 17.64 -54.99 13.58
CA LEU A 19 16.27 -55.56 13.56
C LEU A 19 15.41 -55.51 14.84
N VAL A 20 14.44 -54.59 14.85
CA VAL A 20 13.01 -54.94 14.99
C VAL A 20 12.11 -53.97 14.21
N SER A 21 11.61 -54.50 13.10
CA SER A 21 10.32 -54.30 12.44
C SER A 21 9.76 -52.90 12.07
N PRO A 22 9.15 -52.81 10.87
CA PRO A 22 8.61 -51.59 10.30
C PRO A 22 7.30 -51.19 10.99
N THR A 23 7.28 -50.04 11.67
CA THR A 23 6.02 -49.33 11.89
C THR A 23 5.56 -48.81 10.53
N SER A 24 4.75 -49.64 9.89
CA SER A 24 3.82 -49.25 8.85
C SER A 24 2.99 -48.09 9.40
N LEU A 25 3.34 -46.86 9.04
CA LEU A 25 2.44 -45.73 9.14
C LEU A 25 1.55 -45.81 7.90
N PRO A 26 0.25 -46.13 8.01
CA PRO A 26 -0.67 -45.84 6.94
C PRO A 26 -0.89 -44.33 6.94
N PHE A 27 0.11 -43.56 6.50
CA PHE A 27 -0.22 -42.30 5.86
C PHE A 27 -0.81 -42.70 4.52
N ALA A 28 -2.14 -42.92 4.57
CA ALA A 28 -2.96 -42.97 3.40
C ALA A 28 -2.52 -41.83 2.49
N ASN A 29 -2.10 -42.22 1.29
CA ASN A 29 -1.86 -41.35 0.17
C ASN A 29 -3.22 -40.73 -0.21
N ASP A 30 -3.71 -39.81 0.62
CA ASP A 30 -4.82 -38.96 0.27
C ASP A 30 -4.28 -38.02 -0.78
N THR A 31 -4.67 -38.29 -2.01
CA THR A 31 -4.33 -37.51 -3.19
C THR A 31 -5.10 -36.20 -3.12
N ALA A 32 -4.84 -35.39 -2.10
CA ALA A 32 -5.04 -33.96 -2.20
C ALA A 32 -3.98 -33.49 -3.22
N PRO A 33 -4.37 -32.73 -4.27
CA PRO A 33 -3.39 -32.07 -5.11
C PRO A 33 -2.56 -31.17 -4.19
N HIS A 34 -1.39 -31.66 -3.81
CA HIS A 34 -0.43 -30.95 -3.01
C HIS A 34 0.08 -29.85 -3.91
N ARG A 35 -0.60 -28.70 -3.88
CA ARG A 35 -0.06 -27.46 -4.44
C ARG A 35 1.35 -27.33 -3.89
N THR A 36 2.33 -27.51 -4.78
CA THR A 36 3.73 -27.53 -4.36
C THR A 36 4.07 -26.17 -3.76
N ALA A 37 5.02 -26.10 -2.84
CA ALA A 37 5.41 -24.82 -2.24
C ALA A 37 5.78 -23.75 -3.29
N GLY A 38 6.25 -24.17 -4.47
CA GLY A 38 6.47 -23.30 -5.64
C GLY A 38 5.17 -22.75 -6.24
N ASP A 39 4.10 -23.54 -6.30
CA ASP A 39 2.77 -23.13 -6.79
C ASP A 39 2.12 -22.11 -5.84
N LEU A 40 2.23 -22.32 -4.53
CA LEU A 40 1.76 -21.36 -3.51
C LEU A 40 2.54 -20.04 -3.54
N SER A 41 3.87 -20.11 -3.75
CA SER A 41 4.69 -18.90 -3.89
C SER A 41 4.41 -18.15 -5.19
N ASN A 42 4.06 -18.85 -6.26
CA ASN A 42 3.69 -18.25 -7.53
C ASN A 42 2.32 -17.56 -7.43
N ASP A 43 1.33 -18.20 -6.81
CA ASP A 43 0.03 -17.61 -6.51
C ASP A 43 0.14 -16.37 -5.64
N TYR A 44 1.04 -16.38 -4.64
CA TYR A 44 1.30 -15.20 -3.81
C TYR A 44 1.88 -14.05 -4.63
N ARG A 45 2.88 -14.33 -5.50
CA ARG A 45 3.46 -13.31 -6.38
C ARG A 45 2.45 -12.78 -7.39
N ALA A 46 1.60 -13.64 -7.95
CA ALA A 46 0.55 -13.25 -8.88
C ALA A 46 -0.49 -12.35 -8.20
N ARG A 47 -0.92 -12.69 -6.97
CA ARG A 47 -1.82 -11.84 -6.18
C ARG A 47 -1.21 -10.49 -5.85
N ARG A 48 0.08 -10.46 -5.48
CA ARG A 48 0.82 -9.22 -5.21
C ARG A 48 0.95 -8.34 -6.45
N ALA A 49 1.26 -8.93 -7.61
CA ALA A 49 1.36 -8.21 -8.87
C ALA A 49 0.03 -7.56 -9.28
N LEU A 50 -1.08 -8.27 -9.13
CA LEU A 50 -2.43 -7.72 -9.38
C LEU A 50 -2.77 -6.56 -8.44
N GLU A 51 -2.42 -6.67 -7.16
CA GLU A 51 -2.67 -5.62 -6.17
C GLU A 51 -1.80 -4.36 -6.43
N GLU A 52 -0.58 -4.55 -6.93
CA GLU A 52 0.31 -3.47 -7.35
C GLU A 52 -0.16 -2.79 -8.63
N GLU A 53 -0.65 -3.58 -9.60
CA GLU A 53 -1.26 -3.07 -10.82
C GLU A 53 -2.53 -2.27 -10.53
N GLU A 54 -3.43 -2.77 -9.68
CA GLU A 54 -4.63 -2.04 -9.28
C GLU A 54 -4.29 -0.70 -8.61
N ARG A 55 -3.30 -0.69 -7.72
CA ARG A 55 -2.81 0.57 -7.13
C ARG A 55 -2.23 1.51 -8.17
N ALA A 56 -1.51 0.99 -9.17
CA ALA A 56 -0.97 1.80 -10.25
C ALA A 56 -2.07 2.39 -11.14
N GLN A 57 -3.11 1.61 -11.47
CA GLN A 57 -4.26 2.08 -12.23
C GLN A 57 -5.01 3.18 -11.47
N ARG A 58 -5.25 3.01 -10.17
CA ARG A 58 -5.88 4.04 -9.32
C ARG A 58 -5.08 5.34 -9.33
N ARG A 59 -3.75 5.26 -9.14
CA ARG A 59 -2.87 6.43 -9.23
C ARG A 59 -2.96 7.14 -10.59
N ARG A 60 -3.06 6.38 -11.69
CA ARG A 60 -3.20 6.96 -13.03
C ARG A 60 -4.53 7.70 -13.20
N ILE A 61 -5.63 7.11 -12.73
CA ILE A 61 -6.96 7.75 -12.76
C ILE A 61 -6.95 9.03 -11.93
N ASP A 62 -6.41 8.98 -10.71
CA ASP A 62 -6.35 10.15 -9.82
C ASP A 62 -5.53 11.31 -10.45
N LEU A 63 -4.42 10.98 -11.13
CA LEU A 63 -3.61 11.96 -11.87
C LEU A 63 -4.35 12.55 -13.08
N GLU A 64 -5.12 11.74 -13.80
CA GLU A 64 -5.93 12.20 -14.93
C GLU A 64 -7.05 13.13 -14.43
N GLU A 65 -7.73 12.78 -13.34
CA GLU A 65 -8.78 13.61 -12.73
C GLU A 65 -8.24 14.97 -12.29
N GLN A 66 -7.05 14.99 -11.70
CA GLN A 66 -6.37 16.19 -11.25
C GLN A 66 -5.95 17.12 -12.41
N ARG A 67 -5.63 16.56 -13.59
CA ARG A 67 -5.11 17.31 -14.75
C ARG A 67 -6.14 17.53 -15.85
N SER A 68 -7.32 16.91 -15.78
CA SER A 68 -8.39 17.03 -16.77
C SER A 68 -9.00 18.43 -16.77
N SER A 69 -8.89 19.17 -17.87
CA SER A 69 -9.43 20.55 -18.02
C SER A 69 -10.94 20.63 -18.06
N LEU A 70 -11.61 19.48 -18.10
CA LEU A 70 -13.06 19.37 -18.00
C LEU A 70 -13.54 19.46 -16.54
N ASN A 71 -12.64 19.24 -15.57
CA ASN A 71 -12.96 19.31 -14.16
C ASN A 71 -12.81 20.73 -13.61
N PRO A 72 -13.78 21.23 -12.81
CA PRO A 72 -13.67 22.53 -12.20
C PRO A 72 -12.53 22.57 -11.17
N PRO A 73 -11.97 23.76 -10.85
CA PRO A 73 -10.84 23.93 -9.92
C PRO A 73 -11.02 23.19 -8.58
N LYS A 74 -12.21 23.28 -7.98
CA LYS A 74 -12.58 22.57 -6.74
C LYS A 74 -12.34 21.06 -6.78
N VAL A 75 -12.64 20.41 -7.91
CA VAL A 75 -12.51 18.95 -8.06
C VAL A 75 -11.05 18.57 -8.22
N ARG A 76 -10.31 19.31 -9.05
CA ARG A 76 -8.86 19.09 -9.26
C ARG A 76 -8.06 19.29 -7.99
N ILE A 77 -8.35 20.34 -7.22
CA ILE A 77 -7.73 20.59 -5.91
C ILE A 77 -8.09 19.48 -4.93
N ARG A 78 -9.34 19.00 -4.90
CA ARG A 78 -9.70 17.84 -4.06
C ARG A 78 -8.98 16.56 -4.46
N ALA A 79 -8.76 16.32 -5.75
CA ALA A 79 -7.96 15.19 -6.22
C ALA A 79 -6.50 15.33 -5.76
N TRP A 80 -5.93 16.53 -5.88
CA TRP A 80 -4.60 16.84 -5.34
C TRP A 80 -4.50 16.56 -3.83
N GLU A 81 -5.49 17.00 -3.05
CA GLU A 81 -5.56 16.78 -1.60
C GLU A 81 -5.59 15.28 -1.25
N LYS A 82 -6.35 14.47 -2.01
CA LYS A 82 -6.43 13.01 -1.81
C LYS A 82 -5.12 12.31 -2.15
N VAL A 83 -4.51 12.65 -3.28
CA VAL A 83 -3.27 12.02 -3.75
C VAL A 83 -2.12 12.33 -2.79
N HIS A 84 -2.06 13.55 -2.27
CA HIS A 84 -0.96 14.01 -1.42
C HIS A 84 -1.24 13.88 0.08
N GLY A 85 -2.49 13.61 0.48
CA GLY A 85 -2.89 13.57 1.89
C GLY A 85 -2.82 14.92 2.60
N LEU A 86 -2.78 16.01 1.83
CA LEU A 86 -2.65 17.38 2.33
C LEU A 86 -3.96 18.14 2.14
N ARG A 87 -4.16 19.21 2.91
CA ARG A 87 -5.26 20.16 2.74
C ARG A 87 -4.75 21.42 2.06
N LEU A 88 -5.62 22.03 1.25
CA LEU A 88 -5.37 23.37 0.71
C LEU A 88 -5.18 24.35 1.89
N PRO A 89 -4.02 25.02 2.01
CA PRO A 89 -3.80 26.03 3.04
C PRO A 89 -4.78 27.20 2.89
N ALA A 90 -5.05 27.90 3.98
CA ALA A 90 -5.85 29.14 3.95
C ALA A 90 -5.01 30.38 3.66
N ASP A 91 -3.69 30.30 3.85
CA ASP A 91 -2.75 31.39 3.56
C ASP A 91 -2.48 31.48 2.05
N SER A 92 -2.69 32.67 1.47
CA SER A 92 -2.48 32.96 0.04
C SER A 92 -1.00 33.14 -0.33
N THR A 93 -0.11 33.28 0.65
CA THR A 93 1.35 33.43 0.44
C THR A 93 2.09 32.10 0.56
N HIS A 94 1.38 31.00 0.79
CA HIS A 94 2.01 29.71 1.04
C HIS A 94 2.66 29.15 -0.25
N PRO A 95 3.96 28.78 -0.23
CA PRO A 95 4.69 28.36 -1.45
C PRO A 95 4.11 27.11 -2.12
N ILE A 96 3.41 26.25 -1.35
CA ILE A 96 2.73 25.08 -1.89
C ILE A 96 1.64 25.41 -2.91
N LEU A 97 1.11 26.64 -2.93
CA LEU A 97 0.10 27.04 -3.91
C LEU A 97 0.66 27.03 -5.34
N GLU A 98 1.93 27.34 -5.53
CA GLU A 98 2.61 27.24 -6.83
C GLU A 98 2.73 25.77 -7.27
N VAL A 99 3.01 24.87 -6.33
CA VAL A 99 3.08 23.42 -6.59
C VAL A 99 1.69 22.90 -6.97
N ILE A 100 0.65 23.27 -6.22
CA ILE A 100 -0.74 22.89 -6.51
C ILE A 100 -1.16 23.38 -7.89
N ALA A 101 -0.86 24.65 -8.23
CA ALA A 101 -1.15 25.23 -9.53
C ALA A 101 -0.49 24.42 -10.67
N GLY A 102 0.80 24.11 -10.52
CA GLY A 102 1.55 23.28 -11.48
C GLY A 102 0.98 21.87 -11.64
N ASP A 103 0.72 21.17 -10.53
CA ASP A 103 0.25 19.79 -10.53
C ASP A 103 -1.17 19.65 -11.10
N THR A 104 -2.06 20.60 -10.76
CA THR A 104 -3.48 20.60 -11.18
C THR A 104 -3.72 21.29 -12.52
N ARG A 105 -2.70 21.88 -13.14
CA ARG A 105 -2.83 22.73 -14.32
C ARG A 105 -3.86 23.85 -14.12
N LEU A 106 -3.84 24.45 -12.94
CA LEU A 106 -4.59 25.64 -12.60
C LEU A 106 -3.61 26.82 -12.53
N THR A 107 -4.12 28.02 -12.75
CA THR A 107 -3.39 29.25 -12.45
C THR A 107 -3.40 29.52 -10.94
N LEU A 108 -2.41 30.27 -10.45
CA LEU A 108 -2.37 30.66 -9.04
C LEU A 108 -3.62 31.45 -8.64
N ALA A 109 -4.17 32.26 -9.56
CA ALA A 109 -5.42 33.00 -9.36
C ALA A 109 -6.60 32.06 -9.13
N GLU A 110 -6.78 31.03 -9.96
CA GLU A 110 -7.86 30.03 -9.79
C GLU A 110 -7.72 29.26 -8.45
N VAL A 111 -6.50 28.97 -8.01
CA VAL A 111 -6.26 28.35 -6.70
C VAL A 111 -6.65 29.30 -5.56
N GLN A 112 -6.30 30.59 -5.66
CA GLN A 112 -6.67 31.61 -4.67
C GLN A 112 -8.19 31.87 -4.64
N GLU A 113 -8.85 31.86 -5.79
CA GLU A 113 -10.32 31.94 -5.89
C GLU A 113 -10.99 30.77 -5.13
N GLU A 114 -10.47 29.54 -5.27
CA GLU A 114 -10.96 28.40 -4.50
C GLU A 114 -10.69 28.56 -2.99
N GLN A 115 -9.55 29.14 -2.58
CA GLN A 115 -9.30 29.47 -1.16
C GLN A 115 -10.36 30.42 -0.62
N GLN A 116 -10.66 31.49 -1.37
CA GLN A 116 -11.68 32.47 -0.99
C GLN A 116 -13.08 31.86 -0.95
N ALA A 117 -13.44 31.05 -1.94
CA ALA A 117 -14.70 30.33 -1.99
C ALA A 117 -14.89 29.42 -0.76
N ARG A 118 -13.83 28.71 -0.34
CA ARG A 118 -13.85 27.88 0.88
C ARG A 118 -13.97 28.71 2.15
N ALA A 119 -13.29 29.86 2.23
CA ALA A 119 -13.41 30.77 3.38
C ALA A 119 -14.83 31.36 3.49
N ALA A 120 -15.43 31.73 2.37
CA ALA A 120 -16.81 32.22 2.30
C ALA A 120 -17.82 31.13 2.70
N GLU A 121 -17.63 29.89 2.23
CA GLU A 121 -18.47 28.74 2.61
C GLU A 121 -18.37 28.45 4.11
N ALA A 122 -17.15 28.46 4.67
CA ALA A 122 -16.91 28.24 6.09
C ALA A 122 -17.58 29.33 6.96
N THR A 123 -17.52 30.58 6.52
CA THR A 123 -18.15 31.71 7.21
C THR A 123 -19.67 31.60 7.16
N SER A 124 -20.23 31.31 5.99
CA SER A 124 -21.67 31.11 5.80
C SER A 124 -22.20 29.96 6.65
N ARG A 125 -21.45 28.84 6.72
CA ARG A 125 -21.79 27.68 7.54
C ARG A 125 -21.83 28.00 9.03
N ARG A 126 -20.90 28.82 9.53
CA ARG A 126 -20.91 29.28 10.93
C ARG A 126 -22.12 30.16 11.24
N GLN A 127 -22.51 31.04 10.32
CA GLN A 127 -23.67 31.92 10.49
C GLN A 127 -25.00 31.15 10.43
N GLN A 128 -25.06 30.05 9.68
CA GLN A 128 -26.24 29.18 9.56
C GLN A 128 -26.42 28.18 10.73
N GLN A 129 -25.51 28.14 11.70
CA GLN A 129 -25.67 27.35 12.94
C GLN A 129 -26.07 28.27 14.11
N PRO A 130 -27.37 28.60 14.29
CA PRO A 130 -27.80 29.47 15.37
C PRO A 130 -27.91 28.79 16.75
N ASN A 131 -27.74 27.47 16.90
CA ASN A 131 -28.00 26.79 18.17
C ASN A 131 -26.96 25.69 18.47
N GLY A 132 -25.95 26.01 19.30
CA GLY A 132 -25.29 25.01 20.14
C GLY A 132 -26.12 24.77 21.41
N PRO A 133 -26.15 23.56 21.99
CA PRO A 133 -27.00 23.28 23.14
C PRO A 133 -26.57 24.12 24.35
N THR A 134 -27.37 25.11 24.71
CA THR A 134 -27.38 25.71 26.05
C THR A 134 -27.72 24.58 27.02
N THR A 135 -26.72 24.04 27.71
CA THR A 135 -26.93 23.32 28.96
C THR A 135 -27.61 24.30 29.92
N ALA A 136 -28.93 24.24 29.97
CA ALA A 136 -29.73 24.92 30.97
C ALA A 136 -29.46 24.24 32.31
N ALA A 137 -28.65 24.89 33.13
CA ALA A 137 -28.57 24.60 34.55
C ALA A 137 -29.85 25.11 35.22
N LYS A 138 -30.65 24.19 35.76
CA LYS A 138 -31.44 24.41 36.97
C LYS A 138 -31.86 23.09 37.59
#